data_AF-G2I7W5-F1
#
_entry.id   AF-G2I7W5-F1
#
_cell.length_a   1.000
_cell.length_b   1.000
_cell.length_c   1.000
_cell.angle_alpha   90.00
_cell.angle_beta   90.00
_cell.angle_gamma   90.00
#
_symmetry.space_group_name_H-M   'P 1'
#
loop_
_entity.id
_entity.type
_entity.pdbx_description
1 polymer ?
#
loop_
_entity_poly.entity_id
_entity_poly.type
_entity_poly.pdbx_seq_one_letter_code
_entity_poly.pdbx_strand_id
1 'polypeptide(L)'
;MLPEFLQSTPRFIQNRAMFIEAGGSDKPYWRDANEFKDVIKRIFLQGVAFFESHYNFNSEKDMLEELPARYAVTASGGYKEYEQERGVMLCIVRCILGDFEFVKRYRSDEYKTVFPKMTEDLDKIIACLPQMKKSWQEKGCVSV
;
A
#
# COMPACT_ATOMS: atom_id res chain seq x y z
N MET A 1 -11.98 9.18 -9.83
CA MET A 1 -12.31 9.45 -8.42
C MET A 1 -11.77 8.27 -7.62
N LEU A 2 -11.00 8.51 -6.55
CA LEU A 2 -10.40 7.41 -5.78
C LEU A 2 -11.47 6.63 -5.01
N PRO A 3 -11.34 5.28 -4.92
CA PRO A 3 -12.14 4.47 -4.01
C PRO A 3 -12.23 5.04 -2.59
N GLU A 4 -13.42 4.96 -1.99
CA GLU A 4 -13.73 5.54 -0.68
C GLU A 4 -12.80 5.00 0.43
N PHE A 5 -12.38 3.73 0.33
CA PHE A 5 -11.46 3.12 1.31
C PHE A 5 -10.04 3.72 1.30
N LEU A 6 -9.65 4.40 0.23
CA LEU A 6 -8.35 5.06 0.13
C LEU A 6 -8.35 6.45 0.78
N GLN A 7 -9.51 7.00 1.08
CA GLN A 7 -9.66 8.32 1.68
C GLN A 7 -9.51 8.28 3.21
N SER A 8 -9.81 7.14 3.85
CA SER A 8 -9.60 6.92 5.29
C SER A 8 -9.70 5.45 5.66
N THR A 9 -8.81 4.96 6.54
CA THR A 9 -8.90 3.60 7.09
C THR A 9 -10.08 3.51 8.09
N PRO A 10 -11.05 2.61 7.87
CA PRO A 10 -12.17 2.43 8.80
C PRO A 10 -11.70 1.88 10.14
N ARG A 11 -12.32 2.33 11.23
CA ARG A 11 -12.11 1.88 12.62
C ARG A 11 -13.41 1.32 13.16
N PHE A 12 -13.34 0.14 13.76
CA PHE A 12 -14.52 -0.60 14.22
C PHE A 12 -14.69 -0.51 15.73
N ILE A 13 -15.93 -0.34 16.17
CA ILE A 13 -16.33 -0.22 17.58
C ILE A 13 -17.58 -1.07 17.84
N GLN A 14 -17.68 -1.68 19.03
CA GLN A 14 -18.70 -2.67 19.36
C GLN A 14 -20.14 -2.14 19.45
N ASN A 15 -20.33 -0.82 19.53
CA ASN A 15 -21.62 -0.14 19.47
C ASN A 15 -21.41 1.33 19.10
N ARG A 16 -21.68 1.68 17.85
CA ARG A 16 -21.44 3.05 17.35
C ARG A 16 -22.30 4.10 18.04
N ALA A 17 -23.55 3.77 18.34
CA ALA A 17 -24.47 4.69 18.99
C ALA A 17 -23.96 5.07 20.40
N MET A 18 -23.62 4.07 21.20
CA MET A 18 -23.07 4.29 22.55
C MET A 18 -21.76 5.07 22.55
N PHE A 19 -20.89 4.82 21.56
CA PHE A 19 -19.64 5.59 21.43
C PHE A 19 -19.90 7.09 21.21
N ILE A 20 -20.87 7.42 20.36
CA ILE A 20 -21.24 8.81 20.08
C ILE A 20 -21.90 9.44 21.32
N GLU A 21 -22.81 8.73 21.97
CA GLU A 21 -23.45 9.18 23.21
C GLU A 21 -22.45 9.47 24.34
N ALA A 22 -21.35 8.72 24.39
CA ALA A 22 -20.24 8.93 25.33
C ALA A 22 -19.28 10.08 24.93
N GLY A 23 -19.62 10.89 23.91
CA GLY A 23 -18.80 12.00 23.43
C GLY A 23 -17.78 11.61 22.34
N GLY A 24 -17.91 10.41 21.77
CA GLY A 24 -17.13 9.95 20.62
C GLY A 24 -17.44 10.72 19.33
N SER A 25 -16.56 10.58 18.34
CA SER A 25 -16.69 11.27 17.06
C SER A 25 -17.67 10.56 16.11
N ASP A 26 -18.60 11.31 15.51
CA ASP A 26 -19.54 10.80 14.49
C ASP A 26 -18.93 10.77 13.06
N LYS A 27 -17.61 10.86 12.94
CA LYS A 27 -16.97 10.82 11.62
C LYS A 27 -17.23 9.47 10.92
N PRO A 28 -17.38 9.46 9.59
CA PRO A 28 -17.76 8.27 8.84
C PRO A 28 -16.71 7.16 8.90
N TYR A 29 -15.45 7.41 9.24
CA TYR A 29 -14.49 6.30 9.40
C TYR A 29 -14.70 5.49 10.69
N TRP A 30 -15.52 5.95 11.66
CA TRP A 30 -15.94 5.13 12.80
C TRP A 30 -17.16 4.29 12.41
N ARG A 31 -17.01 2.97 12.41
CA ARG A 31 -18.00 1.97 11.98
C ARG A 31 -18.37 1.05 13.12
N ASP A 32 -19.61 0.59 13.11
CA ASP A 32 -20.02 -0.47 14.02
C ASP A 32 -19.31 -1.78 13.64
N ALA A 33 -18.92 -2.58 14.63
CA ALA A 33 -18.27 -3.87 14.41
C ALA A 33 -19.16 -4.83 13.61
N ASN A 34 -20.48 -4.69 13.69
CA ASN A 34 -21.42 -5.47 12.88
C ASN A 34 -21.31 -5.17 11.37
N GLU A 35 -20.81 -3.98 11.01
CA GLU A 35 -20.59 -3.57 9.61
C GLU A 35 -19.29 -4.15 9.03
N PHE A 36 -18.45 -4.83 9.83
CA PHE A 36 -17.11 -5.27 9.44
C PHE A 36 -17.12 -6.09 8.14
N LYS A 37 -18.01 -7.10 8.07
CA LYS A 37 -18.10 -7.99 6.91
C LYS A 37 -18.43 -7.22 5.63
N ASP A 38 -19.37 -6.28 5.71
CA ASP A 38 -19.82 -5.51 4.54
C ASP A 38 -18.78 -4.48 4.10
N VAL A 39 -18.09 -3.85 5.05
CA VAL A 39 -16.97 -2.95 4.77
C VAL A 39 -15.84 -3.69 4.08
N ILE A 40 -15.44 -4.87 4.60
CA ILE A 40 -14.41 -5.70 3.98
C ILE A 40 -14.82 -6.12 2.56
N LYS A 41 -16.06 -6.58 2.37
CA LYS A 41 -16.58 -6.92 1.04
C LYS A 41 -16.52 -5.73 0.09
N ARG A 42 -16.89 -4.54 0.54
CA ARG A 42 -16.84 -3.31 -0.27
C ARG A 42 -15.42 -2.93 -0.66
N ILE A 43 -14.47 -3.06 0.26
CA ILE A 43 -13.04 -2.83 -0.01
C ILE A 43 -12.55 -3.75 -1.13
N PHE A 44 -12.85 -5.04 -1.04
CA PHE A 44 -12.44 -6.00 -2.08
C PHE A 44 -13.07 -5.67 -3.44
N LEU A 45 -14.38 -5.39 -3.49
CA LEU A 45 -15.07 -5.05 -4.74
C LEU A 45 -14.52 -3.76 -5.35
N GLN A 46 -14.25 -2.73 -4.55
CA GLN A 46 -13.67 -1.49 -5.03
C GLN A 46 -12.20 -1.67 -5.47
N GLY A 47 -11.44 -2.55 -4.81
CA GLY A 47 -10.09 -2.92 -5.22
C GLY A 47 -10.07 -3.62 -6.57
N VAL A 48 -10.94 -4.61 -6.77
CA VAL A 48 -11.10 -5.31 -8.07
C VAL A 48 -11.46 -4.31 -9.18
N ALA A 49 -12.49 -3.49 -8.95
CA ALA A 49 -12.90 -2.48 -9.93
C ALA A 49 -11.77 -1.47 -10.25
N PHE A 50 -10.96 -1.12 -9.25
CA PHE A 50 -9.77 -0.28 -9.46
C PHE A 50 -8.75 -0.98 -10.37
N PHE A 51 -8.41 -2.23 -10.11
CA PHE A 51 -7.49 -2.98 -10.96
C PHE A 51 -8.02 -3.11 -12.40
N GLU A 52 -9.27 -3.52 -12.57
CA GLU A 52 -9.91 -3.70 -13.88
C GLU A 52 -9.96 -2.40 -14.70
N SER A 53 -10.00 -1.24 -14.06
CA SER A 53 -10.08 0.06 -14.72
C SER A 53 -8.72 0.69 -15.03
N HIS A 54 -7.63 0.21 -14.45
CA HIS A 54 -6.31 0.88 -14.52
C HIS A 54 -5.19 -0.01 -15.07
N TYR A 55 -5.44 -1.31 -15.26
CA TYR A 55 -4.46 -2.25 -15.79
C TYR A 55 -5.08 -3.12 -16.89
N ASN A 56 -4.29 -3.40 -17.92
CA ASN A 56 -4.62 -4.38 -18.94
C ASN A 56 -4.11 -5.78 -18.54
N PHE A 57 -5.04 -6.70 -18.29
CA PHE A 57 -4.74 -8.09 -17.90
C PHE A 57 -4.85 -9.10 -19.05
N ASN A 58 -4.90 -8.66 -20.31
CA ASN A 58 -5.03 -9.56 -21.47
C ASN A 58 -3.78 -10.41 -21.70
N SER A 59 -2.60 -9.89 -21.36
CA SER A 59 -1.33 -10.61 -21.37
C SER A 59 -0.34 -10.01 -20.37
N GLU A 60 0.69 -10.78 -19.99
CA GLU A 60 1.77 -10.27 -19.13
C GLU A 60 2.46 -9.04 -19.76
N LYS A 61 2.70 -9.07 -21.07
CA LYS A 61 3.30 -7.95 -21.80
C LYS A 61 2.44 -6.68 -21.69
N ASP A 62 1.14 -6.80 -21.93
CA ASP A 62 0.22 -5.66 -21.85
C ASP A 62 0.15 -5.09 -20.44
N MET A 63 0.17 -5.96 -19.42
CA MET A 63 0.22 -5.54 -18.02
C MET A 63 1.50 -4.75 -17.73
N LEU A 64 2.66 -5.25 -18.18
CA LEU A 64 3.96 -4.62 -17.93
C LEU A 64 4.12 -3.30 -18.69
N GLU A 65 3.59 -3.19 -19.91
CA GLU A 65 3.63 -1.95 -20.71
C GLU A 65 2.71 -0.86 -20.15
N GLU A 66 1.68 -1.22 -19.40
CA GLU A 66 0.79 -0.28 -18.71
C GLU A 66 1.23 0.04 -17.27
N LEU A 67 2.42 -0.40 -16.85
CA LEU A 67 3.02 0.02 -15.59
C LEU A 67 3.84 1.31 -15.73
N PRO A 68 3.70 2.26 -14.78
CA PRO A 68 2.74 2.29 -13.69
C PRO A 68 1.32 2.63 -14.18
N ALA A 69 0.29 2.18 -13.44
CA ALA A 69 -1.12 2.39 -13.78
C ALA A 69 -1.44 3.84 -14.19
N ARG A 70 -2.24 3.97 -15.25
CA ARG A 70 -2.65 5.26 -15.81
C ARG A 70 -3.74 5.91 -14.97
N TYR A 71 -3.40 6.65 -13.91
CA TYR A 71 -4.33 7.54 -13.22
C TYR A 71 -3.86 9.01 -13.27
N ALA A 72 -4.81 9.93 -13.43
CA ALA A 72 -4.54 11.36 -13.47
C ALA A 72 -4.20 11.89 -12.07
N VAL A 73 -3.00 12.46 -11.93
CA VAL A 73 -2.51 13.07 -10.69
C VAL A 73 -3.19 14.43 -10.50
N THR A 74 -4.14 14.54 -9.58
CA THR A 74 -4.68 15.84 -9.17
C THR A 74 -3.76 16.48 -8.14
N ALA A 75 -3.48 17.78 -8.30
CA ALA A 75 -2.63 18.58 -7.39
C ALA A 75 -3.07 18.57 -5.90
N SER A 76 -4.30 18.13 -5.61
CA SER A 76 -4.91 18.10 -4.28
C SER A 76 -4.75 16.78 -3.49
N GLY A 77 -3.81 15.90 -3.87
CA GLY A 77 -3.32 14.87 -2.93
C GLY A 77 -3.96 13.50 -3.05
N GLY A 78 -3.94 12.92 -4.24
CA GLY A 78 -4.47 11.59 -4.50
C GLY A 78 -3.49 10.65 -5.17
N TYR A 79 -2.21 10.60 -4.73
CA TYR A 79 -1.42 9.37 -4.56
C TYR A 79 0.07 9.65 -4.31
N LYS A 80 0.45 9.50 -3.04
CA LYS A 80 1.82 9.45 -2.50
C LYS A 80 2.39 8.02 -2.58
N GLU A 81 2.06 7.27 -3.64
CA GLU A 81 2.14 5.81 -3.65
C GLU A 81 3.58 5.27 -3.65
N TYR A 82 4.52 6.06 -4.15
CA TYR A 82 5.94 5.74 -4.21
C TYR A 82 6.78 6.62 -3.28
N GLU A 83 6.17 7.17 -2.24
CA GLU A 83 6.75 8.31 -1.52
C GLU A 83 6.51 8.16 -0.03
N GLN A 84 7.49 8.60 0.77
CA GLN A 84 7.47 8.48 2.22
C GLN A 84 7.20 7.02 2.68
N GLU A 85 6.28 6.81 3.61
CA GLU A 85 5.97 5.50 4.22
C GLU A 85 5.53 4.45 3.20
N ARG A 86 4.86 4.85 2.10
CA ARG A 86 4.41 3.91 1.07
C ARG A 86 5.57 3.37 0.22
N GLY A 87 6.59 4.21 -0.01
CA GLY A 87 7.84 3.76 -0.63
C GLY A 87 8.59 2.73 0.22
N VAL A 88 8.57 2.91 1.55
CA VAL A 88 9.13 1.94 2.49
C VAL A 88 8.36 0.61 2.44
N MET A 89 7.03 0.66 2.48
CA MET A 89 6.17 -0.53 2.34
C MET A 89 6.41 -1.27 1.02
N LEU A 90 6.56 -0.54 -0.09
CA LEU A 90 6.88 -1.14 -1.39
C LEU A 90 8.22 -1.87 -1.36
N CYS A 91 9.25 -1.30 -0.73
CA CYS A 91 10.54 -1.97 -0.55
C CYS A 91 10.40 -3.28 0.26
N ILE A 92 9.59 -3.30 1.31
CA ILE A 92 9.32 -4.51 2.10
C ILE A 92 8.64 -5.59 1.24
N VAL A 93 7.61 -5.21 0.48
CA VAL A 93 6.91 -6.14 -0.43
C VAL A 93 7.87 -6.71 -1.47
N ARG A 94 8.75 -5.87 -2.05
CA ARG A 94 9.75 -6.31 -3.03
C ARG A 94 10.75 -7.30 -2.43
N CYS A 95 11.19 -7.10 -1.19
CA CYS A 95 11.99 -8.10 -0.46
C CYS A 95 11.26 -9.44 -0.32
N ILE A 96 9.97 -9.44 0.07
CA ILE A 96 9.16 -10.66 0.21
C ILE A 96 9.09 -11.44 -1.11
N LEU A 97 8.99 -10.71 -2.23
CA LEU A 97 8.96 -11.27 -3.58
C LEU A 97 10.36 -11.65 -4.13
N GLY A 98 11.43 -11.45 -3.37
CA GLY A 98 12.80 -11.77 -3.79
C GLY A 98 13.51 -10.69 -4.62
N ASP A 99 12.87 -9.55 -4.85
CA ASP A 99 13.42 -8.41 -5.60
C ASP A 99 14.19 -7.45 -4.68
N PHE A 100 15.32 -7.94 -4.15
CA PHE A 100 16.16 -7.18 -3.20
C PHE A 100 16.92 -6.02 -3.87
N GLU A 101 17.17 -6.10 -5.18
CA GLU A 101 17.87 -5.05 -5.92
C GLU A 101 16.99 -3.82 -6.13
N PHE A 102 15.66 -3.98 -6.17
CA PHE A 102 14.74 -2.86 -6.16
C PHE A 102 14.99 -1.93 -4.98
N VAL A 103 15.21 -2.45 -3.76
CA VAL A 103 15.37 -1.62 -2.55
C VAL A 103 16.59 -0.72 -2.66
N LYS A 104 17.71 -1.25 -3.15
CA LYS A 104 18.94 -0.49 -3.38
C LYS A 104 18.75 0.58 -4.45
N ARG A 105 18.10 0.21 -5.55
CA ARG A 105 17.78 1.14 -6.65
C ARG A 105 16.83 2.24 -6.17
N TYR A 106 15.78 1.89 -5.43
CA TYR A 106 14.83 2.85 -4.89
C TYR A 106 15.48 3.80 -3.88
N ARG A 107 16.42 3.33 -3.06
CA ARG A 107 17.19 4.17 -2.12
C ARG A 107 18.20 5.11 -2.82
N SER A 108 18.73 4.73 -3.98
CA SER A 108 19.76 5.52 -4.68
C SER A 108 19.24 6.89 -5.13
N ASP A 109 20.14 7.86 -5.28
CA ASP A 109 19.78 9.21 -5.74
C ASP A 109 19.34 9.25 -7.21
N GLU A 110 19.56 8.17 -7.96
CA GLU A 110 19.15 8.01 -9.35
C GLU A 110 17.64 7.80 -9.47
N TYR A 111 17.02 7.13 -8.49
CA TYR A 111 15.57 6.93 -8.49
C TYR A 111 14.89 8.21 -8.00
N LYS A 112 14.33 9.02 -8.91
CA LYS A 112 13.71 10.30 -8.56
C LYS A 112 12.30 10.10 -7.99
N THR A 113 12.02 10.82 -6.90
CA THR A 113 10.69 10.96 -6.29
C THR A 113 10.35 12.45 -6.18
N VAL A 114 9.06 12.77 -6.15
CA VAL A 114 8.53 14.13 -5.97
C VAL A 114 8.70 14.59 -4.53
N PHE A 115 8.52 13.69 -3.55
CA PHE A 115 8.83 13.97 -2.13
C PHE A 115 10.12 13.28 -1.65
N PRO A 116 10.79 13.81 -0.62
CA PRO A 116 11.95 13.17 -0.01
C PRO A 116 11.64 11.73 0.44
N LYS A 117 12.60 10.83 0.20
CA LYS A 117 12.52 9.44 0.67
C LYS A 117 12.77 9.36 2.17
N MET A 118 12.18 8.38 2.83
CA MET A 118 12.50 8.05 4.23
C MET A 118 13.78 7.22 4.29
N THR A 119 14.92 7.88 4.06
CA THR A 119 16.22 7.23 3.93
C THR A 119 16.61 6.43 5.15
N GLU A 120 16.28 6.90 6.36
CA GLU A 120 16.57 6.17 7.61
C GLU A 120 15.90 4.79 7.66
N ASP A 121 14.64 4.69 7.24
CA ASP A 121 13.92 3.41 7.24
C ASP A 121 14.37 2.50 6.09
N LEU A 122 14.69 3.08 4.94
CA LEU A 122 15.30 2.33 3.83
C LEU A 122 16.67 1.77 4.23
N ASP A 123 17.48 2.52 4.97
CA ASP A 123 18.80 2.08 5.42
C ASP A 123 18.69 0.93 6.42
N LYS A 124 17.66 0.91 7.29
CA LYS A 124 17.34 -0.23 8.16
C LYS A 124 16.99 -1.48 7.33
N ILE A 125 16.15 -1.34 6.29
CA ILE A 125 15.79 -2.48 5.42
C ILE A 125 17.05 -2.99 4.70
N ILE A 126 17.89 -2.08 4.19
CA ILE A 126 19.14 -2.42 3.48
C ILE A 126 20.08 -3.23 4.38
N ALA A 127 20.21 -2.85 5.65
CA ALA A 127 21.01 -3.58 6.62
C ALA A 127 20.54 -5.04 6.81
N CYS A 128 19.24 -5.31 6.69
CA CYS A 128 18.67 -6.65 6.80
C CYS A 128 18.71 -7.46 5.50
N LEU A 129 18.97 -6.85 4.33
CA LEU A 129 18.92 -7.54 3.03
C LEU A 129 19.77 -8.81 2.95
N PRO A 130 21.00 -8.89 3.47
CA PRO A 130 21.79 -10.12 3.39
C PRO A 130 21.09 -11.32 4.03
N GLN A 131 20.46 -11.12 5.19
CA GLN A 131 19.75 -12.16 5.94
C GLN A 131 18.40 -12.50 5.29
N MET A 132 17.68 -11.49 4.83
CA MET A 132 16.43 -11.68 4.06
C MET A 132 16.68 -12.45 2.76
N LYS A 133 17.77 -12.14 2.05
CA LYS A 133 18.15 -12.84 0.81
C LYS A 133 18.53 -14.29 1.08
N LYS A 134 19.31 -14.54 2.13
CA LYS A 134 19.67 -15.90 2.55
C LYS A 134 18.44 -16.74 2.89
N SER A 135 17.55 -16.23 3.74
CA SER A 135 16.32 -16.95 4.11
C SER A 135 15.41 -17.20 2.91
N TRP A 136 15.27 -16.22 2.01
CA TRP A 136 14.47 -16.39 0.80
C TRP A 136 15.04 -17.47 -0.12
N GLN A 137 16.37 -17.53 -0.29
CA GLN A 137 17.03 -18.57 -1.08
C GLN A 137 16.92 -19.97 -0.45
N GLU A 138 16.97 -20.07 0.88
CA GLU A 138 16.92 -21.34 1.61
C GLU A 138 15.50 -21.89 1.79
N LYS A 139 14.53 -21.01 2.01
CA LYS A 139 13.18 -21.37 2.50
C LYS A 139 12.05 -20.91 1.58
N GLY A 140 12.33 -20.06 0.59
CA GLY A 140 11.30 -19.41 -0.23
C GLY A 140 10.50 -18.33 0.50
N CYS A 141 10.94 -17.91 1.70
CA CYS A 141 10.30 -16.88 2.48
C CYS A 141 11.34 -15.97 3.17
N VAL A 142 10.97 -14.72 3.42
CA VAL A 142 11.83 -13.75 4.10
C VAL A 142 11.67 -13.87 5.61
N SER A 143 12.79 -14.06 6.31
CA SER A 143 12.90 -13.91 7.76
C SER A 143 14.11 -13.05 8.11
N VAL A 144 13.93 -12.17 9.09
CA VAL A 144 15.02 -11.40 9.73
C VAL A 144 15.40 -12.12 11.01
#